data_AF-A0A1H4ICF3-F1
#
_entry.id   AF-A0A1H4ICF3-F1
#
_cell.length_a   1.000
_cell.length_b   1.000
_cell.length_c   1.000
_cell.angle_alpha   90.00
_cell.angle_beta   90.00
_cell.angle_gamma   90.00
#
_symmetry.space_group_name_H-M   'P 1'
#
loop_
_entity.id
_entity.type
_entity.pdbx_description
1 polymer ?
#
loop_
_entity_poly.entity_id
_entity_poly.type
_entity_poly.pdbx_seq_one_letter_code
_entity_poly.pdbx_strand_id
1 'polypeptide(L)'
;MLVAVTSTSSPGRYHLLLTTGGRPVVHGWWDDKAEARRKLVSWVGAYGSIPAARVALTDEEAGEQLAAWPDEDPASGPGSGA
;
A
#
# COMPACT_ATOMS: atom_id res chain seq x y z
N MET A 1 -4.21 32.66 13.83
CA MET A 1 -3.56 31.53 13.14
C MET A 1 -4.68 30.61 12.69
N LEU A 2 -5.07 30.67 11.41
CA LEU A 2 -6.17 29.88 10.86
C LEU A 2 -5.61 28.52 10.42
N VAL A 3 -5.99 27.44 11.08
CA VAL A 3 -5.91 26.11 10.48
C VAL A 3 -7.09 26.01 9.53
N ALA A 4 -6.84 26.18 8.23
CA ALA A 4 -7.81 25.76 7.25
C ALA A 4 -7.85 24.23 7.33
N VAL A 5 -8.77 23.67 8.12
CA VAL A 5 -9.23 22.30 7.85
C VAL A 5 -10.05 22.44 6.58
N THR A 6 -9.35 22.38 5.45
CA THR A 6 -10.04 22.13 4.20
C THR A 6 -10.62 20.74 4.38
N SER A 7 -11.93 20.64 4.54
CA SER A 7 -12.66 19.40 4.31
C SER A 7 -12.51 19.04 2.83
N THR A 8 -11.29 18.69 2.41
CA THR A 8 -11.08 17.82 1.27
C THR A 8 -11.80 16.55 1.67
N SER A 9 -12.91 16.26 0.99
CA SER A 9 -13.48 14.91 0.96
C SER A 9 -12.31 13.98 0.72
N SER A 10 -11.73 13.41 1.78
CA SER A 10 -10.59 12.53 1.64
C SER A 10 -11.11 11.39 0.77
N PRO A 11 -10.45 11.04 -0.34
CA PRO A 11 -10.94 9.98 -1.22
C PRO A 11 -11.10 8.63 -0.49
N GLY A 12 -10.50 8.52 0.70
CA GLY A 12 -10.74 7.54 1.75
C GLY A 12 -9.75 7.81 2.90
N ARG A 13 -9.85 7.09 4.01
CA ARG A 13 -8.83 7.09 5.09
C ARG A 13 -7.65 6.17 4.74
N TYR A 14 -7.93 5.07 4.06
CA TYR A 14 -7.00 4.00 3.77
C TYR A 14 -6.59 4.05 2.31
N HIS A 15 -5.32 4.29 2.06
CA HIS A 15 -4.74 4.39 0.73
C HIS A 15 -3.97 3.11 0.40
N LEU A 16 -4.32 2.46 -0.70
CA LEU A 16 -3.58 1.33 -1.24
C LEU A 16 -2.82 1.78 -2.50
N LEU A 17 -1.52 1.55 -2.53
CA LEU A 17 -0.65 1.92 -3.63
C LEU A 17 0.12 0.70 -4.15
N LEU A 18 -0.03 0.39 -5.44
CA LEU A 18 0.82 -0.56 -6.16
C LEU A 18 1.89 0.23 -6.91
N THR A 19 3.14 -0.15 -6.71
CA THR A 19 4.26 0.30 -7.53
C THR A 19 4.95 -0.87 -8.22
N THR A 20 5.55 -0.63 -9.38
CA THR A 20 6.44 -1.59 -10.05
C THR A 20 7.73 -0.88 -10.39
N GLY A 21 8.88 -1.37 -9.91
CA GLY A 21 10.17 -0.70 -10.12
C GLY A 21 10.18 0.74 -9.59
N GLY A 22 9.50 0.99 -8.47
CA GLY A 22 9.38 2.32 -7.85
C GLY A 22 8.40 3.29 -8.54
N ARG A 23 7.69 2.86 -9.59
CA ARG A 23 6.71 3.69 -10.28
C ARG A 23 5.30 3.32 -9.87
N PRO A 24 4.43 4.28 -9.52
CA PRO A 24 3.02 4.00 -9.23
C PRO A 24 2.30 3.48 -10.47
N VAL A 25 1.59 2.36 -10.32
CA VAL A 25 0.84 1.70 -11.40
C VAL A 25 -0.66 1.79 -11.16
N VAL A 26 -1.11 1.45 -9.95
CA VAL A 26 -2.50 1.61 -9.54
C VAL A 26 -2.54 2.06 -8.09
N HIS A 27 -3.54 2.87 -7.78
CA HIS A 27 -3.78 3.33 -6.42
C HIS A 27 -5.28 3.43 -6.19
N GLY A 28 -5.71 3.28 -4.94
CA GLY A 28 -7.12 3.30 -4.57
C GLY A 28 -7.29 3.73 -3.12
N TRP A 29 -8.48 4.23 -2.82
CA TRP A 29 -8.81 4.77 -1.51
C TRP A 29 -10.08 4.12 -0.96
N TRP A 30 -10.10 3.89 0.34
CA TRP A 30 -11.20 3.26 1.07
C TRP A 30 -11.42 3.93 2.42
N ASP A 31 -12.68 4.04 2.84
CA ASP A 31 -13.03 4.49 4.19
C ASP A 31 -12.98 3.36 5.22
N ASP A 32 -13.16 2.11 4.78
CA ASP A 32 -13.15 0.93 5.66
C ASP A 32 -11.81 0.17 5.60
N LYS A 33 -11.22 -0.05 6.78
CA LYS A 33 -9.92 -0.74 6.93
C LYS A 33 -10.00 -2.18 6.44
N ALA A 34 -11.11 -2.87 6.70
CA ALA A 34 -11.26 -4.27 6.37
C ALA A 34 -11.40 -4.45 4.85
N GLU A 35 -12.12 -3.55 4.17
CA GLU A 35 -12.20 -3.52 2.71
C GLU A 35 -10.83 -3.23 2.08
N ALA A 36 -10.10 -2.23 2.60
CA ALA A 36 -8.76 -1.90 2.11
C ALA A 36 -7.81 -3.10 2.25
N ARG A 37 -7.88 -3.85 3.37
CA ARG A 37 -7.11 -5.09 3.56
C ARG A 37 -7.51 -6.20 2.59
N ARG A 38 -8.80 -6.37 2.29
CA ARG A 38 -9.26 -7.34 1.28
C ARG A 38 -8.73 -6.97 -0.10
N LYS A 39 -8.68 -5.66 -0.43
CA LYS A 39 -8.15 -5.17 -1.70
C LYS A 39 -6.64 -5.37 -1.80
N LEU A 40 -5.89 -5.21 -0.71
CA LEU A 40 -4.48 -5.60 -0.67
C LEU A 40 -4.29 -7.06 -1.08
N VAL A 41 -5.00 -8.00 -0.45
CA VAL A 41 -4.89 -9.43 -0.78
C VAL A 41 -5.28 -9.69 -2.23
N SER A 42 -6.34 -9.04 -2.72
CA SER A 42 -6.76 -9.15 -4.12
C SER A 42 -5.69 -8.63 -5.10
N TRP A 43 -5.00 -7.53 -4.77
CA TRP A 43 -3.94 -6.97 -5.60
C TRP A 43 -2.68 -7.82 -5.59
N VAL A 44 -2.32 -8.39 -4.44
CA VAL A 44 -1.23 -9.38 -4.35
C VAL A 44 -1.53 -10.58 -5.25
N GLY A 45 -2.75 -11.11 -5.22
CA GLY A 45 -3.15 -12.21 -6.10
C GLY A 45 -3.14 -11.85 -7.59
N ALA A 46 -3.49 -10.62 -7.95
CA ALA A 46 -3.58 -10.18 -9.34
C ALA A 46 -2.25 -9.70 -9.95
N TYR A 47 -1.42 -9.02 -9.14
CA TYR A 47 -0.22 -8.32 -9.60
C TYR A 47 1.06 -8.87 -8.98
N GLY A 48 1.00 -9.78 -8.01
CA GLY A 48 2.17 -10.30 -7.30
C GLY A 48 3.15 -11.08 -8.18
N SER A 49 2.73 -11.54 -9.37
CA SER A 49 3.61 -12.15 -10.36
C SER A 49 4.41 -11.12 -11.18
N ILE A 50 4.09 -9.83 -11.09
CA ILE A 50 4.80 -8.77 -11.82
C ILE A 50 6.15 -8.51 -11.13
N PRO A 51 7.27 -8.53 -11.87
CA PRO A 51 8.58 -8.23 -11.30
C PRO A 51 8.63 -6.86 -10.62
N ALA A 52 9.25 -6.81 -9.43
CA ALA A 52 9.37 -5.61 -8.61
C ALA A 52 8.03 -4.96 -8.22
N ALA A 53 6.92 -5.72 -8.23
CA ALA A 53 5.65 -5.27 -7.70
C ALA A 53 5.73 -5.10 -6.18
N ARG A 54 5.27 -3.94 -5.69
CA ARG A 54 5.18 -3.60 -4.28
C ARG A 54 3.80 -3.02 -4.02
N VAL A 55 3.08 -3.53 -3.03
CA VAL A 55 1.80 -3.00 -2.58
C VAL A 55 1.98 -2.41 -1.19
N ALA A 56 1.50 -1.20 -0.94
CA ALA A 56 1.51 -0.57 0.38
C ALA A 56 0.09 -0.15 0.76
N LEU A 57 -0.32 -0.46 1.99
CA LEU A 57 -1.56 0.04 2.60
C LEU A 57 -1.21 1.02 3.70
N THR A 58 -1.69 2.26 3.58
CA THR A 58 -1.43 3.36 4.51
C THR A 58 -2.73 3.87 5.11
N ASP A 59 -2.75 4.10 6.42
CA ASP A 59 -3.74 4.93 7.10
C ASP A 59 -3.26 6.38 7.06
N GLU A 60 -3.82 7.18 6.17
CA GLU A 60 -3.37 8.56 5.93
C GLU A 60 -3.81 9.51 7.05
N GLU A 61 -4.85 9.15 7.80
CA GLU A 61 -5.27 9.93 8.98
C GLU A 61 -4.26 9.75 10.13
N ALA A 62 -3.78 8.52 10.33
CA ALA A 62 -2.74 8.22 11.31
C ALA A 62 -1.32 8.52 10.80
N GLY A 63 -1.13 8.63 9.48
CA GLY A 63 0.19 8.69 8.84
C GLY A 63 0.97 7.37 8.97
N GLU A 64 0.29 6.24 9.11
CA GLU A 64 0.90 4.93 9.43
C GLU A 64 0.77 3.96 8.26
N GLN A 65 1.85 3.28 7.89
CA GLN A 65 1.78 2.15 6.99
C GLN A 65 1.25 0.91 7.74
N LEU A 66 0.03 0.50 7.40
CA LEU A 66 -0.64 -0.64 8.03
C LEU A 66 -0.17 -2.00 7.51
N ALA A 67 0.28 -2.06 6.26
CA ALA A 67 0.80 -3.27 5.63
C ALA A 67 1.64 -2.95 4.39
N ALA A 68 2.52 -3.87 4.03
CA ALA A 68 3.31 -3.85 2.82
C ALA A 68 3.32 -5.24 2.18
N TRP A 69 3.51 -5.32 0.88
CA TRP A 69 3.79 -6.56 0.18
C TRP A 69 4.84 -6.33 -0.93
N PRO A 70 5.78 -7.26 -1.15
CA PRO A 70 6.11 -8.34 -0.24
C PRO A 70 6.52 -7.78 1.12
N ASP A 71 6.12 -8.45 2.19
CA ASP A 71 6.65 -8.18 3.52
C ASP A 71 8.16 -8.29 3.39
N GLU A 72 8.89 -7.20 3.63
CA GLU A 72 10.34 -7.25 3.62
C GLU A 72 10.76 -8.12 4.79
N ASP A 73 10.94 -9.41 4.52
CA ASP A 73 11.51 -10.34 5.47
C ASP A 73 12.96 -9.90 5.72
N PRO A 74 13.32 -9.42 6.93
CA PRO A 74 14.67 -8.97 7.21
C PRO A 74 15.70 -10.10 7.12
N ALA A 75 15.29 -11.37 6.98
CA ALA A 75 16.18 -12.51 6.77
C ALA A 75 16.44 -12.86 5.29
N SER A 76 15.81 -12.18 4.33
CA SER A 76 16.14 -12.33 2.90
C SER A 76 17.32 -11.43 2.49
N GLY A 77 18.48 -11.67 3.11
CA GLY A 77 19.78 -11.22 2.58
C GLY A 77 20.21 -12.06 1.36
N PRO A 78 21.12 -11.58 0.51
CA PRO A 78 21.43 -12.19 -0.78
C PRO A 78 22.27 -13.47 -0.61
N GLY A 79 21.70 -14.65 -0.84
CA GLY A 79 22.49 -15.88 -0.84
C GLY A 79 21.71 -17.18 -0.88
N SER A 80 21.47 -17.69 -2.09
CA SER A 80 21.62 -19.13 -2.37
C SER A 80 21.70 -19.32 -3.88
N GLY A 81 22.86 -18.96 -4.43
CA GLY A 81 23.42 -19.67 -5.56
C GLY A 81 24.34 -20.76 -5.01
N ALA A 82 24.02 -22.00 -5.30
CA ALA A 82 24.92 -23.15 -5.21
C ALA A 82 24.68 -23.99 -6.47
#